data_AF-A0A7Y4L5I7-F1
#
_entry.id   AF-A0A7Y4L5I7-F1
#
_cell.length_a   1.000
_cell.length_b   1.000
_cell.length_c   1.000
_cell.angle_alpha   90.00
_cell.angle_beta   90.00
_cell.angle_gamma   90.00
#
_symmetry.space_group_name_H-M   'P 1'
#
loop_
_entity.id
_entity.type
_entity.pdbx_description
1 polymer ?
#
loop_
_entity_poly.entity_id
_entity_poly.type
_entity_poly.pdbx_seq_one_letter_code
_entity_poly.pdbx_strand_id
1 'polypeptide(L)'
;MRGAFLLSEDNSMFDAISEILWQLGGDVSREDGIAQIRDVSGRLFSVEGPVPPDLEWEFRQGPHVLGSGSNLPDFGVLSACTIECRWVDLFVDTMSAIVTRIQGSYWILDAGDVVWDARDIDGHRLAL
;
A
#
# COMPACT_ATOMS: atom_id res chain seq x y z
N MET A 1 6.59 -3.80 13.60
CA MET A 1 5.82 -4.74 12.77
C MET A 1 6.28 -4.48 11.35
N ARG A 2 6.48 -5.48 10.50
CA ARG A 2 6.65 -5.20 9.07
C ARG A 2 5.27 -5.36 8.43
N GLY A 3 5.01 -4.54 7.43
CA GLY A 3 3.84 -4.59 6.59
C GLY A 3 4.29 -4.52 5.14
N ALA A 4 3.54 -3.83 4.29
CA ALA A 4 3.85 -3.70 2.87
C ALA A 4 4.14 -2.25 2.48
N PHE A 5 4.73 -2.03 1.31
CA PHE A 5 4.75 -0.71 0.67
C PHE A 5 3.66 -0.62 -0.40
N LEU A 6 2.92 0.48 -0.41
CA LEU A 6 2.12 0.91 -1.55
C LEU A 6 2.98 1.79 -2.44
N LEU A 7 3.12 1.39 -3.70
CA LEU A 7 3.97 2.05 -4.68
C LEU A 7 3.14 2.68 -5.80
N SER A 8 3.54 3.85 -6.27
CA SER A 8 2.98 4.50 -7.45
C SER A 8 3.99 5.46 -8.08
N GLU A 9 3.80 5.77 -9.36
CA GLU A 9 4.48 6.89 -10.01
C GLU A 9 3.88 8.25 -9.60
N ASP A 10 2.70 8.24 -8.96
CA ASP A 10 2.02 9.44 -8.49
C ASP A 10 2.53 9.87 -7.10
N ASN A 11 3.20 11.03 -7.05
CA ASN A 11 3.69 11.65 -5.81
C ASN A 11 2.56 12.13 -4.88
N SER A 12 1.34 12.26 -5.38
CA SER A 12 0.16 12.64 -4.61
C SER A 12 -0.65 11.44 -4.10
N MET A 13 -0.13 10.22 -4.23
CA MET A 13 -0.89 9.02 -3.85
C MET A 13 -1.35 9.01 -2.40
N PHE A 14 -0.56 9.54 -1.46
CA PHE A 14 -0.97 9.56 -0.06
C PHE A 14 -2.26 10.38 0.14
N ASP A 15 -2.37 11.54 -0.52
CA ASP A 15 -3.57 12.37 -0.47
C ASP A 15 -4.78 11.66 -1.07
N ALA A 16 -4.59 10.98 -2.21
CA ALA A 16 -5.66 10.22 -2.88
C ALA A 16 -6.15 9.05 -2.01
N ILE A 17 -5.23 8.29 -1.41
CA ILE A 17 -5.54 7.15 -0.54
C ILE A 17 -6.20 7.62 0.75
N SER A 18 -5.70 8.69 1.35
CA SER A 18 -6.26 9.27 2.57
C SER A 18 -7.70 9.72 2.35
N GLU A 19 -7.99 10.40 1.24
CA GLU A 19 -9.34 10.81 0.88
C GLU A 19 -10.28 9.60 0.71
N ILE A 20 -9.82 8.53 0.06
CA ILE A 20 -10.60 7.31 -0.10
C ILE A 20 -10.86 6.63 1.25
N LEU A 21 -9.85 6.50 2.12
CA LEU A 21 -10.01 5.91 3.44
C LEU A 21 -10.97 6.72 4.31
N TRP A 22 -10.90 8.05 4.27
CA TRP A 22 -11.85 8.93 4.93
C TRP A 22 -13.29 8.70 4.45
N GLN A 23 -13.49 8.60 3.13
CA GLN A 23 -14.81 8.30 2.54
C GLN A 23 -15.35 6.91 2.92
N LEU A 24 -14.46 5.96 3.24
CA LEU A 24 -14.82 4.64 3.75
C LEU A 24 -15.10 4.63 5.26
N GLY A 25 -15.04 5.79 5.94
CA GLY A 25 -15.26 5.92 7.38
C GLY A 25 -14.00 5.77 8.22
N GLY A 26 -12.82 5.92 7.61
CA GLY A 26 -11.54 5.96 8.30
C GLY A 26 -11.23 7.32 8.95
N ASP A 27 -10.23 7.30 9.81
CA ASP A 27 -9.64 8.47 10.46
C ASP A 27 -8.38 8.92 9.71
N VAL A 28 -8.23 10.22 9.44
CA VAL A 28 -7.07 10.76 8.72
C VAL A 28 -6.44 11.90 9.53
N SER A 29 -5.17 11.74 9.88
CA SER A 29 -4.32 12.81 10.39
C SER A 29 -3.35 13.25 9.29
N ARG A 30 -3.70 14.34 8.60
CA ARG A 30 -2.85 14.91 7.55
C ARG A 30 -1.55 15.50 8.11
N GLU A 31 -1.55 15.98 9.36
CA GLU A 31 -0.35 16.53 10.02
C GLU A 31 0.67 15.42 10.29
N ASP A 32 0.18 14.24 10.71
CA ASP A 32 1.05 13.09 11.00
C ASP A 32 1.39 12.27 9.75
N GLY A 33 0.74 12.54 8.61
CA GLY A 33 0.88 11.72 7.40
C GLY A 33 0.31 10.31 7.57
N ILE A 34 -0.78 10.17 8.34
CA ILE A 34 -1.37 8.88 8.70
C ILE A 34 -2.85 8.85 8.29
N ALA A 35 -3.24 7.78 7.59
CA ALA A 35 -4.64 7.46 7.30
C ALA A 35 -4.96 6.04 7.77
N GLN A 36 -6.04 5.88 8.53
CA GLN A 36 -6.38 4.64 9.21
C GLN A 36 -7.84 4.28 9.01
N ILE A 37 -8.14 2.98 8.95
CA ILE A 37 -9.51 2.48 8.99
C ILE A 37 -9.58 1.25 9.89
N ARG A 38 -10.73 1.11 10.57
CA ARG A 38 -11.04 -0.07 11.38
C ARG A 38 -12.22 -0.80 10.79
N ASP A 39 -12.15 -2.13 10.81
CA ASP A 39 -13.31 -2.95 10.51
C ASP A 39 -14.26 -3.06 11.72
N VAL A 40 -15.38 -3.75 11.54
CA VAL A 40 -16.39 -3.97 12.60
C VAL A 40 -15.86 -4.74 13.81
N SER A 41 -14.73 -5.45 13.66
CA SER A 41 -14.06 -6.18 14.75
C SER A 41 -12.97 -5.35 15.43
N GLY A 42 -12.77 -4.08 15.01
CA GLY A 42 -11.77 -3.17 15.53
C GLY A 42 -10.34 -3.42 15.00
N ARG A 43 -10.19 -4.31 14.01
CA ARG A 43 -8.89 -4.59 13.35
C ARG A 43 -8.47 -3.38 12.54
N LEU A 44 -7.18 -3.08 12.54
CA LEU A 44 -6.63 -1.83 11.99
C LEU A 44 -5.90 -2.07 10.67
N PHE A 45 -6.12 -1.16 9.72
CA PHE A 45 -5.31 -0.94 8.53
C PHE A 45 -4.82 0.51 8.56
N SER A 46 -3.51 0.73 8.43
CA SER A 46 -2.88 2.07 8.45
C SER A 46 -2.07 2.27 7.18
N VAL A 47 -2.13 3.48 6.63
CA VAL A 47 -1.24 3.96 5.57
C VAL A 47 -0.50 5.16 6.13
N GLU A 48 0.82 5.14 6.02
CA GLU A 48 1.71 6.19 6.45
C GLU A 48 2.53 6.67 5.26
N GLY A 49 2.57 7.97 5.03
CA GLY A 49 3.37 8.46 3.93
C GLY A 49 3.43 9.96 3.75
N PRO A 50 4.27 10.39 2.78
CA PRO A 50 5.16 9.55 1.96
C PRO A 50 6.39 9.01 2.72
N VAL A 51 6.99 7.91 2.24
CA VAL A 51 8.27 7.38 2.77
C VAL A 51 9.37 8.43 2.54
N PRO A 52 10.17 8.78 3.57
CA PRO A 52 11.18 9.82 3.44
C PRO A 52 12.39 9.37 2.60
N PRO A 53 13.11 10.30 1.94
CA PRO A 53 14.21 9.97 1.01
C PRO A 53 15.32 9.07 1.56
N ASP A 54 15.62 9.17 2.85
CA ASP A 54 16.64 8.37 3.54
C ASP A 54 16.22 6.92 3.83
N LEU A 55 14.93 6.59 3.65
CA LEU A 55 14.36 5.25 3.78
C LEU A 55 13.92 4.65 2.43
N GLU A 56 14.03 5.39 1.32
CA GLU A 56 13.63 4.87 0.00
C GLU A 56 14.40 3.61 -0.42
N TRP A 57 15.62 3.42 0.09
CA TRP A 57 16.40 2.22 -0.17
C TRP A 57 15.67 0.93 0.25
N GLU A 58 14.73 1.01 1.21
CA GLU A 58 13.96 -0.14 1.70
C GLU A 58 13.03 -0.74 0.64
N PHE A 59 12.52 0.07 -0.29
CA PHE A 59 11.67 -0.42 -1.38
C PHE A 59 12.34 -0.35 -2.75
N ARG A 60 13.41 0.45 -2.92
CA ARG A 60 14.13 0.56 -4.20
C ARG A 60 15.18 -0.53 -4.41
N GLN A 61 15.67 -1.16 -3.34
CA GLN A 61 16.73 -2.17 -3.43
C GLN A 61 16.19 -3.57 -3.13
N GLY A 62 16.25 -4.46 -4.12
CA GLY A 62 16.04 -5.88 -3.91
C GLY A 62 16.30 -6.68 -5.19
N PRO A 63 16.41 -8.01 -5.11
CA PRO A 63 15.79 -8.81 -6.12
C PRO A 63 14.28 -8.81 -5.87
N HIS A 64 13.54 -7.88 -6.48
CA HIS A 64 12.08 -7.92 -6.45
C HIS A 64 11.55 -9.02 -7.36
N VAL A 65 10.54 -9.75 -6.90
CA VAL A 65 9.92 -10.85 -7.65
C VAL A 65 8.47 -10.49 -7.96
N LEU A 66 7.99 -10.80 -9.17
CA LEU A 66 6.58 -10.61 -9.50
C LEU A 66 5.71 -11.68 -8.83
N GLY A 67 4.73 -11.23 -8.04
CA GLY A 67 3.67 -12.06 -7.49
C GLY A 67 2.49 -12.21 -8.44
N SER A 68 2.16 -11.11 -9.13
CA SER A 68 1.13 -10.97 -10.16
C SER A 68 1.53 -9.91 -11.22
N GLY A 69 0.75 -9.78 -12.29
CA GLY A 69 1.04 -8.87 -13.40
C GLY A 69 2.06 -9.40 -14.43
N SER A 70 2.48 -8.53 -15.35
CA SER A 70 3.35 -8.91 -16.47
C SER A 70 4.79 -8.40 -16.37
N ASN A 71 5.02 -7.26 -15.71
CA ASN A 71 6.35 -6.63 -15.59
C ASN A 71 6.48 -5.93 -14.24
N LEU A 72 7.72 -5.86 -13.72
CA LEU A 72 8.03 -5.01 -12.56
C LEU A 72 7.93 -3.53 -12.95
N PRO A 73 7.45 -2.66 -12.06
CA PRO A 73 7.54 -1.21 -12.28
C PRO A 73 8.99 -0.74 -12.24
N ASP A 74 9.26 0.43 -12.82
CA ASP A 74 10.57 1.07 -12.69
C ASP A 74 10.72 1.69 -11.29
N PHE A 75 11.36 0.95 -10.40
CA PHE A 75 11.64 1.37 -9.03
C PHE A 75 12.48 2.66 -8.92
N GLY A 76 13.08 3.17 -10.01
CA GLY A 76 13.79 4.45 -10.02
C GLY A 76 12.88 5.67 -9.99
N VAL A 77 11.61 5.52 -10.37
CA VAL A 77 10.64 6.63 -10.48
C VAL A 77 9.44 6.51 -9.54
N LEU A 78 9.36 5.43 -8.76
CA LEU A 78 8.28 5.21 -7.80
C LEU A 78 8.44 6.06 -6.54
N SER A 79 7.29 6.41 -5.97
CA SER A 79 7.11 6.86 -4.61
C SER A 79 6.45 5.75 -3.78
N ALA A 80 6.64 5.78 -2.46
CA ALA A 80 6.12 4.78 -1.54
C ALA A 80 5.32 5.38 -0.38
N CYS A 81 4.30 4.66 0.07
CA CYS A 81 3.70 4.77 1.41
C CYS A 81 3.87 3.44 2.12
N THR A 82 4.04 3.47 3.44
CA THR A 82 4.07 2.27 4.27
C THR A 82 2.63 1.88 4.60
N ILE A 83 2.31 0.58 4.50
CA ILE A 83 1.06 0.01 5.00
C ILE A 83 1.37 -0.84 6.21
N GLU A 84 0.70 -0.58 7.33
CA GLU A 84 0.66 -1.48 8.46
C GLU A 84 -0.70 -2.17 8.54
N CYS A 85 -0.71 -3.50 8.35
CA CYS A 85 -1.87 -4.34 8.59
C CYS A 85 -1.43 -5.75 8.99
N ARG A 86 -2.04 -6.31 10.03
CA ARG A 86 -1.74 -7.66 10.50
C ARG A 86 -2.60 -8.75 9.85
N TRP A 87 -3.73 -8.37 9.27
CA TRP A 87 -4.76 -9.29 8.81
C TRP A 87 -4.85 -9.25 7.29
N VAL A 88 -4.48 -10.36 6.65
CA VAL A 88 -4.42 -10.46 5.19
C VAL A 88 -5.79 -10.25 4.52
N ASP A 89 -6.86 -10.79 5.11
CA ASP A 89 -8.23 -10.57 4.63
C ASP A 89 -8.62 -9.09 4.68
N LEU A 90 -8.36 -8.42 5.80
CA LEU A 90 -8.59 -6.98 5.93
C LEU A 90 -7.75 -6.18 4.92
N PHE A 91 -6.49 -6.55 4.73
CA PHE A 91 -5.62 -5.89 3.76
C PHE A 91 -6.19 -5.99 2.35
N VAL A 92 -6.55 -7.21 1.92
CA VAL A 92 -7.08 -7.47 0.57
C VAL A 92 -8.42 -6.75 0.37
N ASP A 93 -9.34 -6.85 1.33
CA ASP A 93 -10.65 -6.18 1.26
C ASP A 93 -10.49 -4.64 1.19
N THR A 94 -9.61 -4.08 2.02
CA THR A 94 -9.35 -2.63 2.05
C THR A 94 -8.68 -2.17 0.76
N MET A 95 -7.65 -2.87 0.29
CA MET A 95 -6.99 -2.56 -0.98
C MET A 95 -7.95 -2.69 -2.16
N SER A 96 -8.83 -3.69 -2.18
CA SER A 96 -9.87 -3.82 -3.20
C SER A 96 -10.81 -2.60 -3.21
N ALA A 97 -11.24 -2.13 -2.04
CA ALA A 97 -12.05 -0.92 -1.91
C ALA A 97 -11.32 0.35 -2.37
N ILE A 98 -10.00 0.43 -2.15
CA ILE A 98 -9.16 1.52 -2.61
C ILE A 98 -9.01 1.50 -4.14
N VAL A 99 -8.58 0.37 -4.70
CA VAL A 99 -8.23 0.29 -6.13
C VAL A 99 -9.42 0.44 -7.07
N THR A 100 -10.64 0.23 -6.56
CA THR A 100 -11.90 0.51 -7.28
C THR A 100 -12.23 2.00 -7.37
N ARG A 101 -11.61 2.85 -6.54
CA ARG A 101 -11.85 4.31 -6.48
C ARG A 101 -10.69 5.15 -6.99
N ILE A 102 -9.50 4.56 -7.07
CA ILE A 102 -8.30 5.27 -7.50
C ILE A 102 -8.00 5.09 -8.99
N GLN A 103 -7.39 6.10 -9.60
CA GLN A 103 -6.95 6.10 -10.99
C GLN A 103 -5.44 5.94 -11.07
N GLY A 104 -4.93 5.27 -12.11
CA GLY A 104 -3.51 5.03 -12.30
C GLY A 104 -3.08 3.61 -11.94
N SER A 105 -1.76 3.43 -11.83
CA SER A 105 -1.11 2.16 -11.53
C SER A 105 -0.55 2.19 -10.11
N TYR A 106 -0.84 1.12 -9.38
CA TYR A 106 -0.41 0.93 -8.00
C TYR A 106 0.09 -0.48 -7.83
N TRP A 107 1.14 -0.61 -7.04
CA TRP A 107 1.73 -1.91 -6.71
C TRP A 107 1.88 -2.06 -5.20
N ILE A 108 1.82 -3.29 -4.74
CA ILE A 108 2.15 -3.66 -3.37
C ILE A 108 3.49 -4.38 -3.39
N LEU A 109 4.49 -3.87 -2.67
CA LEU A 109 5.70 -4.62 -2.32
C LEU A 109 5.51 -5.20 -0.93
N ASP A 110 5.39 -6.51 -0.86
CA ASP A 110 5.11 -7.21 0.39
C ASP A 110 6.40 -7.53 1.18
N ALA A 111 6.28 -8.08 2.39
CA ALA A 111 7.42 -8.34 3.26
C ALA A 111 8.35 -9.47 2.76
N GLY A 112 7.95 -10.19 1.70
CA GLY A 112 8.71 -11.25 1.05
C GLY A 112 9.42 -10.80 -0.23
N ASP A 113 9.57 -9.48 -0.45
CA ASP A 113 10.12 -8.87 -1.66
C ASP A 113 9.30 -9.19 -2.93
N VAL A 114 8.01 -9.51 -2.76
CA VAL A 114 7.09 -9.82 -3.87
C VAL A 114 6.28 -8.58 -4.23
N VAL A 115 6.23 -8.28 -5.53
CA VAL A 115 5.51 -7.16 -6.11
C VAL A 115 4.20 -7.65 -6.72
N TRP A 116 3.10 -7.08 -6.27
CA TRP A 116 1.75 -7.38 -6.72
C TRP A 116 1.18 -6.17 -7.44
N ASP A 117 0.45 -6.38 -8.54
CA ASP A 117 -0.48 -5.35 -9.01
C ASP A 117 -1.55 -5.17 -7.92
N ALA A 118 -1.79 -3.95 -7.47
CA ALA A 118 -2.74 -3.69 -6.38
C ALA A 118 -4.18 -4.11 -6.73
N ARG A 119 -4.50 -4.29 -8.02
CA ARG A 119 -5.79 -4.81 -8.51
C ARG A 119 -5.86 -6.33 -8.56
N ASP A 120 -4.73 -7.03 -8.42
CA ASP A 120 -4.61 -8.49 -8.56
C ASP A 120 -3.68 -9.04 -7.46
N ILE A 121 -4.14 -8.95 -6.21
CA ILE A 121 -3.42 -9.44 -5.04
C ILE A 121 -3.94 -10.85 -4.68
N ASP A 122 -3.05 -11.84 -4.65
CA ASP A 122 -3.38 -13.18 -4.16
C ASP A 122 -3.20 -13.25 -2.63
N GLY A 123 -4.31 -13.14 -1.89
CA GLY A 123 -4.32 -13.20 -0.43
C GLY A 123 -3.82 -14.53 0.16
N HIS A 124 -3.67 -15.61 -0.61
CA HIS A 124 -3.06 -16.85 -0.13
C HIS A 124 -1.53 -16.84 -0.19
N ARG A 125 -0.95 -15.95 -1.00
CA ARG A 125 0.49 -15.85 -1.22
C ARG A 125 1.11 -14.57 -0.67
N LEU A 126 0.30 -13.55 -0.40
CA LEU A 126 0.72 -12.27 0.17
C LEU A 126 1.40 -12.45 1.54
N ALA A 127 2.57 -11.84 1.70
CA ALA A 127 3.29 -11.79 2.97
C ALA A 127 3.26 -10.38 3.59
N LEU A 128 2.59 -10.23 4.74
CA LEU A 128 2.56 -8.99 5.53
C LEU A 128 3.59 -9.01 6.65
#